data_AF-A0A1G8VY28-F1
#
_entry.id   AF-A0A1G8VY28-F1
#
_cell.length_a   1.000
_cell.length_b   1.000
_cell.length_c   1.000
_cell.angle_alpha   90.00
_cell.angle_beta   90.00
_cell.angle_gamma   90.00
#
_symmetry.space_group_name_H-M   'P 1'
#
loop_
_entity.id
_entity.type
_entity.pdbx_description
1 polymer ?
#
loop_
_entity_poly.entity_id
_entity_poly.type
_entity_poly.pdbx_seq_one_letter_code
_entity_poly.pdbx_strand_id
1 'polypeptide(L)'
;MQPNPPETAEYPDEWSEGTSHRGVNGHLVTAVHLKPELAERIIDNYTRAPADALPPAQGIDAVNVLTQALAARRKRRLRDPLLLVLVVLTGLTILPYTMVFLLGSALLWLFWSLTFGMRQQRLGLVRKGRTDEDELHPLGLLTTLVFCCGALFALSFTSWLSTLVASAGSTSYYGSVDTPSSPNGLVLLIPVLLFLLCAAAIFTVLLLDKWVTRYLIAEDGGRAKSNSLVGGIADSLLNGVRNRYGDLLTAVSRRGDESTVLAHSGWDAFVGYGERVNAWTLPLVLQARARDEDPPVLRPRELYSAVTGELQSMWDSDLLAPGRRLRGLTVSPLLVVNAGALRENRNTSTARALLSNETGLLVERTDAETTNRLIDEDLEWVRHFQRSSVASWNSEQLVSTMFNIGCDNRTLYLEWNAYCLYPMATRYRLDGAAELSGERVFSATLLEFFQLLGSLSWRWNTLFRSFVRDPVSGDGRSVRSIRELVADEHCANEFQDLDGQRHMTLLEERTLSAVRNHLAERGFDTEGLEQHSTQIINNTSNNFNDSRFLGPQNFGEHGTALMAPSRGSASGGPGKHS
;
A
#
# COMPACT_ATOMS: atom_id res chain seq x y z
N MET A 1 50.77 37.29 -10.29
CA MET A 1 49.67 36.45 -10.75
C MET A 1 49.41 35.40 -9.68
N GLN A 2 48.41 35.66 -8.82
CA GLN A 2 47.91 34.65 -7.89
C GLN A 2 47.11 33.62 -8.71
N PRO A 3 47.29 32.31 -8.48
CA PRO A 3 46.46 31.31 -9.12
C PRO A 3 45.04 31.43 -8.58
N ASN A 4 44.05 31.40 -9.48
CA ASN A 4 42.64 31.36 -9.11
C ASN A 4 42.38 30.21 -8.13
N PRO A 5 41.50 30.40 -7.12
CA PRO A 5 41.03 29.29 -6.31
C PRO A 5 40.33 28.26 -7.22
N PRO A 6 40.42 26.97 -6.90
CA PRO A 6 39.75 25.94 -7.69
C PRO A 6 38.24 26.20 -7.64
N GLU A 7 37.60 26.23 -8.81
CA GLU A 7 36.16 26.13 -8.92
C GLU A 7 35.69 24.98 -8.04
N THR A 8 34.89 25.30 -7.03
CA THR A 8 34.09 24.31 -6.32
C THR A 8 33.26 23.62 -7.39
N ALA A 9 33.65 22.39 -7.75
CA ALA A 9 32.81 21.52 -8.53
C ALA A 9 31.48 21.40 -7.78
N GLU A 10 30.48 22.13 -8.26
CA GLU A 10 29.08 21.91 -7.93
C GLU A 10 28.79 20.47 -8.34
N TYR A 11 28.88 19.56 -7.37
CA TYR A 11 28.29 18.25 -7.53
C TYR A 11 26.80 18.52 -7.76
N PRO A 12 26.22 18.12 -8.90
CA PRO A 12 24.79 18.31 -9.09
C PRO A 12 24.07 17.63 -7.92
N ASP A 13 23.12 18.35 -7.32
CA ASP A 13 22.15 17.80 -6.35
C ASP A 13 21.32 16.72 -7.06
N GLU A 14 21.93 15.56 -7.30
CA GLU A 14 21.31 14.40 -7.93
C GLU A 14 20.26 13.75 -7.00
N TRP A 15 20.11 14.29 -5.79
CA TRP A 15 19.24 13.82 -4.73
C TRP A 15 18.17 14.83 -4.31
N SER A 16 17.63 15.61 -5.26
CA SER A 16 16.44 16.41 -4.97
C SER A 16 15.28 15.48 -4.54
N GLU A 17 14.70 15.73 -3.35
CA GLU A 17 13.61 14.92 -2.77
C GLU A 17 12.48 14.64 -3.79
N GLY A 18 12.20 15.60 -4.68
CA GLY A 18 11.21 15.47 -5.75
C GLY A 18 11.45 14.33 -6.75
N THR A 19 12.69 13.90 -6.99
CA THR A 19 12.97 12.74 -7.87
C THR A 19 12.66 11.40 -7.18
N SER A 20 12.90 11.33 -5.86
CA SER A 20 12.64 10.13 -5.05
C SER A 20 11.15 9.86 -4.84
N HIS A 21 10.36 10.89 -4.53
CA HIS A 21 8.90 10.80 -4.42
C HIS A 21 8.24 10.35 -5.73
N ARG A 22 8.76 10.83 -6.88
CA ARG A 22 8.28 10.43 -8.20
C ARG A 22 8.53 8.94 -8.48
N GLY A 23 9.63 8.37 -7.98
CA GLY A 23 9.93 6.94 -8.10
C GLY A 23 8.93 6.05 -7.35
N VAL A 24 8.72 6.33 -6.06
CA VAL A 24 7.79 5.55 -5.22
C VAL A 24 6.35 5.66 -5.71
N ASN A 25 5.90 6.87 -6.08
CA ASN A 25 4.55 7.09 -6.63
C ASN A 25 4.35 6.29 -7.93
N GLY A 26 5.32 6.33 -8.85
CA GLY A 26 5.23 5.59 -10.11
C GLY A 26 5.12 4.08 -9.92
N HIS A 27 5.87 3.51 -8.97
CA HIS A 27 5.76 2.10 -8.61
C HIS A 27 4.36 1.78 -8.03
N LEU A 28 3.83 2.62 -7.14
CA LEU A 28 2.51 2.44 -6.54
C LEU A 28 1.38 2.52 -7.57
N VAL A 29 1.40 3.53 -8.44
CA VAL A 29 0.41 3.68 -9.52
C VAL A 29 0.44 2.47 -10.44
N THR A 30 1.63 2.00 -10.81
CA THR A 30 1.82 0.79 -11.60
C THR A 30 1.27 -0.44 -10.88
N ALA A 31 1.62 -0.64 -9.61
CA ALA A 31 1.18 -1.76 -8.80
C ALA A 31 -0.35 -1.81 -8.65
N VAL A 32 -0.99 -0.66 -8.49
CA VAL A 32 -2.44 -0.55 -8.34
C VAL A 32 -3.20 -0.96 -9.61
N HIS A 33 -2.66 -0.64 -10.79
CA HIS A 33 -3.24 -1.07 -12.07
C HIS A 33 -2.98 -2.55 -12.35
N LEU A 34 -1.78 -3.04 -12.07
CA LEU A 34 -1.37 -4.43 -12.38
C LEU A 34 -1.82 -5.46 -11.33
N LYS A 35 -2.09 -5.04 -10.08
CA LYS A 35 -2.47 -5.93 -8.97
C LYS A 35 -3.85 -5.58 -8.43
N PRO A 36 -4.91 -6.31 -8.83
CA PRO A 36 -6.27 -5.98 -8.42
C PRO A 36 -6.49 -6.04 -6.91
N GLU A 37 -5.82 -6.98 -6.24
CA GLU A 37 -5.90 -7.16 -4.79
C GLU A 37 -5.38 -5.94 -4.02
N LEU A 38 -4.32 -5.29 -4.50
CA LEU A 38 -3.77 -4.10 -3.85
C LEU A 38 -4.75 -2.93 -3.96
N ALA A 39 -5.25 -2.66 -5.17
CA ALA A 39 -6.24 -1.61 -5.39
C ALA A 39 -7.49 -1.82 -4.54
N GLU A 40 -8.00 -3.05 -4.46
CA GLU A 40 -9.16 -3.37 -3.61
C GLU A 40 -8.85 -3.17 -2.12
N ARG A 41 -7.68 -3.61 -1.64
CA ARG A 41 -7.26 -3.41 -0.25
C ARG A 41 -7.15 -1.92 0.11
N ILE A 42 -6.55 -1.10 -0.76
CA ILE A 42 -6.43 0.35 -0.55
C ILE A 42 -7.83 0.99 -0.51
N ILE A 43 -8.69 0.69 -1.49
CA ILE A 43 -10.03 1.26 -1.54
C ILE A 43 -10.84 0.85 -0.32
N ASP A 44 -10.79 -0.43 0.06
CA ASP A 44 -11.53 -0.94 1.22
C ASP A 44 -11.08 -0.26 2.52
N ASN A 45 -9.77 -0.08 2.68
CA ASN A 45 -9.17 0.57 3.83
C ASN A 45 -9.62 2.04 3.98
N TYR A 46 -9.60 2.82 2.89
CA TYR A 46 -9.94 4.25 2.92
C TYR A 46 -11.46 4.52 2.86
N THR A 47 -12.25 3.65 2.23
CA THR A 47 -13.72 3.87 2.12
C THR A 47 -14.50 3.42 3.35
N ARG A 48 -13.92 2.54 4.17
CA ARG A 48 -14.51 2.13 5.46
C ARG A 48 -14.07 2.98 6.64
N ALA A 49 -12.97 3.71 6.47
CA ALA A 49 -12.45 4.64 7.47
C ALA A 49 -13.44 5.80 7.72
N PRO A 50 -13.64 6.22 8.98
CA PRO A 50 -14.21 7.54 9.23
C PRO A 50 -13.24 8.61 8.70
N ALA A 51 -13.76 9.67 8.07
CA ALA A 51 -12.96 10.72 7.44
C ALA A 51 -11.96 11.38 8.42
N ASP A 52 -12.30 11.41 9.71
CA ASP A 52 -11.45 11.98 10.76
C ASP A 52 -10.20 11.11 11.05
N ALA A 53 -10.28 9.79 10.92
CA ALA A 53 -9.20 8.85 11.26
C ALA A 53 -8.40 8.38 10.03
N LEU A 54 -8.36 9.20 8.99
CA LEU A 54 -7.53 8.94 7.82
C LEU A 54 -6.04 9.18 8.14
N PRO A 55 -5.14 8.28 7.70
CA PRO A 55 -3.73 8.36 8.00
C PRO A 55 -2.99 9.41 7.15
N PRO A 56 -1.84 9.90 7.62
CA PRO A 56 -0.95 10.75 6.82
C PRO A 56 -0.38 10.00 5.60
N ALA A 57 0.03 10.75 4.58
CA ALA A 57 0.47 10.18 3.31
C ALA A 57 1.87 9.51 3.40
N GLN A 58 2.80 10.07 4.17
CA GLN A 58 4.19 9.65 4.37
C GLN A 58 5.06 9.70 3.10
N GLY A 59 5.13 10.87 2.47
CA GLY A 59 5.99 11.11 1.33
C GLY A 59 5.49 10.47 0.04
N ILE A 60 4.18 10.27 -0.10
CA ILE A 60 3.56 9.82 -1.35
C ILE A 60 2.35 10.69 -1.67
N ASP A 61 1.97 10.74 -2.94
CA ASP A 61 0.71 11.37 -3.32
C ASP A 61 -0.44 10.37 -3.11
N ALA A 62 -0.92 10.30 -1.87
CA ALA A 62 -2.00 9.40 -1.49
C ALA A 62 -3.30 9.65 -2.29
N VAL A 63 -3.55 10.90 -2.68
CA VAL A 63 -4.73 11.29 -3.47
C VAL A 63 -4.63 10.72 -4.88
N ASN A 64 -3.48 10.88 -5.53
CA ASN A 64 -3.24 10.34 -6.86
C ASN A 64 -3.30 8.81 -6.86
N VAL A 65 -2.58 8.14 -5.94
CA VAL A 65 -2.58 6.67 -5.86
C VAL A 65 -3.99 6.12 -5.59
N LEU A 66 -4.76 6.73 -4.70
CA LEU A 66 -6.15 6.33 -4.45
C LEU A 66 -7.07 6.58 -5.66
N THR A 67 -6.88 7.70 -6.36
CA THR A 67 -7.61 8.02 -7.60
C THR A 67 -7.34 6.96 -8.67
N GLN A 68 -6.08 6.59 -8.86
CA GLN A 68 -5.67 5.55 -9.80
C GLN A 68 -6.22 4.17 -9.39
N ALA A 69 -6.30 3.88 -8.09
CA ALA A 69 -6.93 2.65 -7.59
C ALA A 69 -8.41 2.57 -7.91
N LEU A 70 -9.14 3.66 -7.64
CA LEU A 70 -10.56 3.77 -7.97
C LEU A 70 -10.80 3.68 -9.48
N ALA A 71 -9.93 4.29 -10.30
CA ALA A 71 -9.98 4.18 -11.76
C ALA A 71 -9.74 2.74 -12.24
N ALA A 72 -8.73 2.05 -11.70
CA ALA A 72 -8.46 0.64 -11.98
C ALA A 72 -9.67 -0.25 -11.64
N ARG A 73 -10.30 -0.03 -10.48
CA ARG A 73 -11.52 -0.74 -10.07
C ARG A 73 -12.69 -0.46 -11.01
N ARG A 74 -12.92 0.80 -11.38
CA ARG A 74 -14.01 1.19 -12.29
C ARG A 74 -13.84 0.54 -13.67
N LYS A 75 -12.62 0.58 -14.20
CA LYS A 75 -12.27 -0.07 -15.48
C LYS A 75 -12.58 -1.57 -15.46
N ARG A 76 -12.13 -2.30 -14.42
CA ARG A 76 -12.45 -3.74 -14.24
C ARG A 76 -13.96 -3.98 -14.15
N ARG A 77 -14.69 -3.14 -13.41
CA ARG A 77 -16.16 -3.22 -13.28
C ARG A 77 -16.93 -2.95 -14.57
N LEU A 78 -16.34 -2.24 -15.53
CA LEU A 78 -16.95 -2.04 -16.85
C LEU A 78 -16.53 -3.16 -17.82
N ARG A 79 -15.24 -3.51 -17.82
CA ARG A 79 -14.63 -4.51 -18.70
C ARG A 79 -15.15 -5.92 -18.44
N ASP A 80 -15.11 -6.40 -17.20
CA ASP A 80 -15.40 -7.79 -16.87
C ASP A 80 -16.86 -8.21 -17.18
N PRO A 81 -17.92 -7.43 -16.87
CA PRO A 81 -19.28 -7.80 -17.27
C PRO A 81 -19.49 -7.66 -18.78
N LEU A 82 -18.88 -6.66 -19.43
CA LEU A 82 -18.94 -6.51 -20.88
C LEU A 82 -18.34 -7.74 -21.58
N LEU A 83 -17.18 -8.21 -21.13
CA LEU A 83 -16.56 -9.42 -21.66
C LEU A 83 -17.41 -10.67 -21.40
N LEU A 84 -18.02 -10.80 -20.22
CA LEU A 84 -18.93 -11.93 -19.95
C LEU A 84 -20.15 -11.90 -20.88
N VAL A 85 -20.78 -10.75 -21.09
CA VAL A 85 -21.90 -10.60 -22.03
C VAL A 85 -21.46 -10.95 -23.45
N LEU A 86 -20.31 -10.44 -23.90
CA LEU A 86 -19.78 -10.75 -25.23
C LEU A 86 -19.47 -12.25 -25.40
N VAL A 87 -18.95 -12.91 -24.37
CA VAL A 87 -18.69 -14.36 -24.38
C VAL A 87 -19.99 -15.15 -24.45
N VAL A 88 -21.02 -14.75 -23.68
CA VAL A 88 -22.34 -15.37 -23.74
C VAL A 88 -22.97 -15.19 -25.12
N LEU A 89 -22.88 -13.99 -25.71
CA LEU A 89 -23.33 -13.73 -27.08
C LEU A 89 -22.57 -14.58 -28.11
N THR A 90 -21.25 -14.73 -27.93
CA THR A 90 -20.42 -15.62 -28.76
C THR A 90 -20.85 -17.08 -28.63
N GLY A 91 -21.25 -17.53 -27.44
CA GLY A 91 -21.81 -18.87 -27.26
C GLY A 91 -23.20 -19.04 -27.88
N LEU A 92 -24.06 -18.01 -27.79
CA LEU A 92 -25.41 -18.00 -28.36
C LEU A 92 -25.42 -18.08 -29.89
N THR A 93 -24.42 -17.50 -30.57
CA THR A 93 -24.32 -17.61 -32.04
C THR A 93 -23.93 -19.02 -32.52
N ILE A 94 -23.29 -19.82 -31.64
CA ILE A 94 -22.89 -21.21 -31.93
C ILE A 94 -23.99 -22.22 -31.55
N LEU A 95 -24.90 -21.82 -30.65
CA LEU A 95 -26.02 -22.61 -30.10
C LEU A 95 -26.92 -23.31 -31.15
N PRO A 96 -27.26 -22.71 -32.32
CA PRO A 96 -28.07 -23.38 -33.34
C PRO A 96 -27.36 -24.57 -34.02
N TYR A 97 -26.04 -24.72 -33.85
CA TYR A 97 -25.24 -25.63 -34.64
C TYR A 97 -24.69 -26.85 -33.90
N THR A 98 -24.79 -26.95 -32.56
CA THR A 98 -24.13 -28.07 -31.85
C THR A 98 -24.59 -28.33 -30.40
N MET A 99 -25.49 -29.30 -30.19
CA MET A 99 -25.70 -29.95 -28.88
C MET A 99 -24.41 -30.60 -28.34
N VAL A 100 -23.53 -31.06 -29.24
CA VAL A 100 -22.23 -31.68 -28.92
C VAL A 100 -21.20 -30.66 -28.41
N PHE A 101 -21.23 -29.43 -28.93
CA PHE A 101 -20.33 -28.35 -28.51
C PHE A 101 -20.73 -27.82 -27.15
N LEU A 102 -22.02 -27.64 -26.88
CA LEU A 102 -22.52 -27.28 -25.55
C LEU A 102 -22.10 -28.31 -24.51
N LEU A 103 -22.23 -29.61 -24.80
CA LEU A 103 -21.78 -30.69 -23.92
C LEU A 103 -20.26 -30.65 -23.70
N GLY A 104 -19.47 -30.45 -24.76
CA GLY A 104 -18.01 -30.32 -24.68
C GLY A 104 -17.56 -29.08 -23.89
N SER A 105 -18.18 -27.93 -24.13
CA SER A 105 -17.90 -26.69 -23.40
C SER A 105 -18.36 -26.75 -21.94
N ALA A 106 -19.49 -27.42 -21.66
CA ALA A 106 -19.99 -27.61 -20.30
C ALA A 106 -19.12 -28.59 -19.51
N LEU A 107 -18.64 -29.68 -20.13
CA LEU A 107 -17.69 -30.61 -19.51
C LEU A 107 -16.32 -29.95 -19.29
N LEU A 108 -15.85 -29.13 -20.22
CA LEU A 108 -14.63 -28.34 -20.06
C LEU A 108 -14.79 -27.32 -18.92
N TRP A 109 -15.92 -26.61 -18.87
CA TRP A 109 -16.24 -25.63 -17.82
C TRP A 109 -16.38 -26.30 -16.44
N LEU A 110 -17.04 -27.46 -16.37
CA LEU A 110 -17.22 -28.23 -15.14
C LEU A 110 -15.89 -28.83 -14.65
N PHE A 111 -15.07 -29.38 -15.55
CA PHE A 111 -13.71 -29.84 -15.23
C PHE A 111 -12.85 -28.70 -14.67
N TRP A 112 -12.93 -27.50 -15.23
CA TRP A 112 -12.19 -26.33 -14.76
C TRP A 112 -12.69 -25.78 -13.42
N SER A 113 -14.01 -25.69 -13.24
CA SER A 113 -14.62 -25.28 -11.97
C SER A 113 -14.18 -26.19 -10.82
N LEU A 114 -14.13 -27.50 -11.07
CA LEU A 114 -13.68 -28.51 -10.10
C LEU A 114 -12.17 -28.45 -9.84
N THR A 115 -11.34 -28.32 -10.88
CA THR A 115 -9.87 -28.37 -10.74
C THR A 115 -9.25 -27.08 -10.22
N PHE A 116 -9.78 -25.91 -10.58
CA PHE A 116 -9.25 -24.62 -10.13
C PHE A 116 -10.01 -24.05 -8.93
N GLY A 117 -11.33 -24.27 -8.84
CA GLY A 117 -12.14 -23.84 -7.70
C GLY A 117 -11.76 -24.55 -6.39
N MET A 118 -11.48 -25.87 -6.43
CA MET A 118 -11.10 -26.62 -5.23
C MET A 118 -9.62 -26.53 -4.87
N ARG A 119 -8.72 -26.43 -5.85
CA ARG A 119 -7.28 -26.49 -5.60
C ARG A 119 -6.72 -25.20 -4.99
N GLN A 120 -7.36 -24.05 -5.23
CA GLN A 120 -7.00 -22.78 -4.58
C GLN A 120 -7.55 -22.64 -3.15
N GLN A 121 -8.70 -23.25 -2.83
CA GLN A 121 -9.25 -23.21 -1.46
C GLN A 121 -8.56 -24.20 -0.51
N ARG A 122 -8.11 -25.37 -0.99
CA ARG A 122 -7.59 -26.44 -0.10
C ARG A 122 -6.11 -26.37 0.24
N LEU A 123 -5.26 -25.72 -0.58
CA LEU A 123 -3.82 -25.86 -0.40
C LEU A 123 -3.17 -24.80 0.50
N GLY A 124 -3.81 -23.66 0.81
CA GLY A 124 -3.24 -22.65 1.74
C GLY A 124 -1.86 -22.09 1.33
N LEU A 125 -1.30 -22.56 0.22
CA LEU A 125 0.01 -22.19 -0.29
C LEU A 125 -0.15 -20.91 -1.08
N VAL A 126 0.13 -19.81 -0.39
CA VAL A 126 0.49 -18.49 -0.90
C VAL A 126 -0.45 -17.93 -1.97
N ARG A 127 -1.15 -16.88 -1.56
CA ARG A 127 -1.86 -15.88 -2.37
C ARG A 127 -0.89 -15.16 -3.30
N LYS A 128 -0.36 -15.85 -4.31
CA LYS A 128 0.46 -15.22 -5.36
C LYS A 128 -0.50 -14.42 -6.24
N GLY A 129 -0.63 -13.14 -5.91
CA GLY A 129 -1.46 -12.20 -6.66
C GLY A 129 -1.03 -12.21 -8.12
N ARG A 130 -1.92 -12.68 -9.00
CA ARG A 130 -1.71 -12.77 -10.44
C ARG A 130 -1.34 -11.39 -10.98
N THR A 131 -0.14 -11.25 -11.52
CA THR A 131 0.23 -10.11 -12.37
C THR A 131 -0.37 -10.39 -13.74
N ASP A 132 -1.21 -9.48 -14.22
CA ASP A 132 -2.02 -9.65 -15.44
C ASP A 132 -1.18 -9.77 -16.73
N GLU A 133 0.16 -9.67 -16.67
CA GLU A 133 0.99 -9.49 -17.86
C GLU A 133 1.86 -10.69 -18.29
N ASP A 134 2.39 -11.58 -17.44
CA ASP A 134 3.51 -12.46 -17.91
C ASP A 134 3.48 -13.96 -17.57
N GLU A 135 2.57 -14.47 -16.73
CA GLU A 135 2.55 -15.91 -16.47
C GLU A 135 1.77 -16.64 -17.58
N LEU A 136 2.50 -17.14 -18.60
CA LEU A 136 1.99 -18.14 -19.52
C LEU A 136 1.48 -19.33 -18.70
N HIS A 137 0.16 -19.46 -18.58
CA HIS A 137 -0.42 -20.71 -18.12
C HIS A 137 -0.53 -21.63 -19.34
N PRO A 138 0.35 -22.64 -19.48
CA PRO A 138 0.33 -23.56 -20.63
C PRO A 138 -1.04 -24.25 -20.75
N LEU A 139 -1.70 -24.46 -19.62
CA LEU A 139 -3.05 -25.00 -19.51
C LEU A 139 -4.13 -24.07 -20.07
N GLY A 140 -4.03 -22.75 -19.85
CA GLY A 140 -4.97 -21.78 -20.40
C GLY A 140 -4.87 -21.71 -21.93
N LEU A 141 -3.64 -21.68 -22.45
CA LEU A 141 -3.37 -21.67 -23.88
C LEU A 141 -3.87 -22.96 -24.56
N LEU A 142 -3.62 -24.12 -23.95
CA LEU A 142 -4.11 -25.41 -24.44
C LEU A 142 -5.64 -25.42 -24.54
N THR A 143 -6.36 -24.89 -23.53
CA THR A 143 -7.83 -24.89 -23.56
C THR A 143 -8.42 -24.02 -24.64
N THR A 144 -7.82 -22.86 -24.92
CA THR A 144 -8.32 -22.02 -26.00
C THR A 144 -8.01 -22.59 -27.36
N LEU A 145 -6.84 -23.21 -27.53
CA LEU A 145 -6.55 -23.96 -28.75
C LEU A 145 -7.57 -25.07 -28.96
N VAL A 146 -7.87 -25.87 -27.94
CA VAL A 146 -8.90 -26.92 -28.02
C VAL A 146 -10.27 -26.34 -28.33
N PHE A 147 -10.66 -25.21 -27.72
CA PHE A 147 -11.93 -24.54 -28.00
C PHE A 147 -12.01 -23.99 -29.42
N CYS A 148 -10.97 -23.28 -29.89
CA CYS A 148 -10.89 -22.75 -31.24
C CYS A 148 -10.87 -23.86 -32.29
N CYS A 149 -10.10 -24.93 -32.06
CA CYS A 149 -10.10 -26.11 -32.93
C CYS A 149 -11.45 -26.81 -32.94
N GLY A 150 -12.11 -26.94 -31.78
CA GLY A 150 -13.45 -27.51 -31.67
C GLY A 150 -14.52 -26.68 -32.37
N ALA A 151 -14.46 -25.35 -32.25
CA ALA A 151 -15.36 -24.42 -32.93
C ALA A 151 -15.15 -24.45 -34.45
N LEU A 152 -13.90 -24.41 -34.92
CA LEU A 152 -13.58 -24.53 -36.34
C LEU A 152 -14.02 -25.88 -36.91
N PHE A 153 -13.78 -26.97 -36.18
CA PHE A 153 -14.25 -28.30 -36.56
C PHE A 153 -15.77 -28.36 -36.64
N ALA A 154 -16.50 -27.80 -35.66
CA ALA A 154 -17.95 -27.75 -35.69
C ALA A 154 -18.48 -26.97 -36.91
N LEU A 155 -17.87 -25.82 -37.24
CA LEU A 155 -18.22 -25.01 -38.42
C LEU A 155 -17.91 -25.76 -39.73
N SER A 156 -16.75 -26.39 -39.85
CA SER A 156 -16.40 -27.21 -41.00
C SER A 156 -17.30 -28.44 -41.13
N PHE A 157 -17.61 -29.12 -40.03
CA PHE A 157 -18.47 -30.31 -40.01
C PHE A 157 -19.91 -29.99 -40.38
N THR A 158 -20.45 -28.86 -39.94
CA THR A 158 -21.80 -28.39 -40.32
C THR A 158 -21.87 -27.98 -41.79
N SER A 159 -20.83 -27.32 -42.32
CA SER A 159 -20.69 -27.06 -43.77
C SER A 159 -20.59 -28.36 -44.58
N TRP A 160 -19.85 -29.35 -44.08
CA TRP A 160 -19.72 -30.65 -44.72
C TRP A 160 -21.04 -31.44 -44.66
N LEU A 161 -21.68 -31.51 -43.50
CA LEU A 161 -22.93 -32.22 -43.28
C LEU A 161 -24.08 -31.63 -44.09
N SER A 162 -24.18 -30.29 -44.18
CA SER A 162 -25.19 -29.63 -45.01
C SER A 162 -24.99 -29.94 -46.50
N THR A 163 -23.74 -29.95 -46.96
CA THR A 163 -23.39 -30.36 -48.34
C THR A 163 -23.74 -31.83 -48.58
N LEU A 164 -23.45 -32.70 -47.60
CA LEU A 164 -23.71 -34.14 -47.69
C LEU A 164 -25.21 -34.44 -47.72
N VAL A 165 -26.01 -33.81 -46.84
CA VAL A 165 -27.48 -33.94 -46.84
C VAL A 165 -28.09 -33.41 -48.14
N ALA A 166 -27.60 -32.29 -48.66
CA ALA A 166 -28.03 -31.77 -49.97
C ALA A 166 -27.71 -32.73 -51.12
N SER A 167 -26.54 -33.39 -51.07
CA SER A 167 -26.14 -34.40 -52.07
C SER A 167 -26.88 -35.74 -51.93
N ALA A 168 -27.29 -36.12 -50.71
CA ALA A 168 -28.04 -37.34 -50.46
C ALA A 168 -29.54 -37.20 -50.80
N GLY A 169 -30.10 -35.99 -50.67
CA GLY A 169 -31.49 -35.69 -51.05
C GLY A 169 -31.73 -35.55 -52.55
N SER A 170 -30.68 -35.57 -53.39
CA SER A 170 -30.77 -35.35 -54.84
C SER A 170 -30.75 -36.64 -55.67
N THR A 171 -31.39 -37.71 -55.17
CA THR A 171 -31.57 -38.97 -55.94
C THR A 171 -33.04 -39.38 -56.06
N SER A 172 -33.77 -38.75 -57.00
CA SER A 172 -35.01 -39.15 -57.72
C SER A 172 -35.87 -37.91 -58.04
N TYR A 173 -36.55 -37.70 -59.17
CA TYR A 173 -36.66 -38.32 -60.50
C TYR A 173 -37.57 -37.35 -61.31
N TYR A 174 -37.12 -36.88 -62.48
CA TYR A 174 -37.79 -36.00 -63.50
C TYR A 174 -38.41 -34.64 -63.11
N GLY A 175 -38.04 -33.61 -63.90
CA GLY A 175 -38.85 -32.39 -64.12
C GLY A 175 -38.10 -31.08 -63.95
N SER A 176 -37.68 -30.49 -65.07
CA SER A 176 -37.12 -29.14 -65.16
C SER A 176 -38.10 -28.04 -64.74
N VAL A 177 -37.60 -27.03 -64.01
CA VAL A 177 -37.73 -25.57 -64.20
C VAL A 177 -37.77 -24.85 -62.85
N ASP A 178 -36.84 -23.90 -62.71
CA ASP A 178 -36.71 -22.82 -61.73
C ASP A 178 -36.69 -23.20 -60.24
N THR A 179 -35.53 -23.70 -59.79
CA THR A 179 -35.15 -23.56 -58.39
C THR A 179 -34.87 -22.07 -58.10
N PRO A 180 -35.66 -21.36 -57.27
CA PRO A 180 -35.25 -20.05 -56.81
C PRO A 180 -33.92 -20.20 -56.09
N SER A 181 -32.97 -19.30 -56.38
CA SER A 181 -31.67 -19.21 -55.71
C SER A 181 -31.87 -19.30 -54.19
N SER A 182 -31.68 -20.49 -53.63
CA SER A 182 -32.00 -20.76 -52.24
C SER A 182 -31.11 -19.86 -51.36
N PRO A 183 -31.68 -18.99 -50.50
CA PRO A 183 -30.92 -18.07 -49.65
C PRO A 183 -30.12 -18.77 -48.53
N ASN A 184 -30.00 -20.10 -48.58
CA ASN A 184 -29.43 -20.97 -47.56
C ASN A 184 -27.95 -20.66 -47.26
N GLY A 185 -27.17 -20.21 -48.26
CA GLY A 185 -25.77 -19.83 -48.06
C GLY A 185 -25.60 -18.58 -47.20
N LEU A 186 -26.47 -17.58 -47.36
CA LEU A 186 -26.43 -16.35 -46.55
C LEU A 186 -26.87 -16.61 -45.11
N VAL A 187 -27.85 -17.50 -44.90
CA VAL A 187 -28.32 -17.88 -43.54
C VAL A 187 -27.25 -18.60 -42.73
N LEU A 188 -26.39 -19.39 -43.39
CA LEU A 188 -25.23 -20.05 -42.76
C LEU A 188 -24.06 -19.09 -42.48
N LEU A 189 -23.95 -17.98 -43.21
CA LEU A 189 -22.90 -16.97 -43.01
C LEU A 189 -23.19 -16.00 -41.85
N ILE A 190 -24.46 -15.71 -41.57
CA ILE A 190 -24.89 -14.84 -40.46
C ILE A 190 -24.27 -15.25 -39.10
N PRO A 191 -24.36 -16.52 -38.63
CA PRO A 191 -23.79 -16.91 -37.34
C PRO A 191 -22.27 -16.81 -37.30
N VAL A 192 -21.58 -17.09 -38.42
CA VAL A 192 -20.13 -16.95 -38.54
C VAL A 192 -19.72 -15.48 -38.47
N LEU A 193 -20.45 -14.60 -39.18
CA LEU A 193 -20.19 -13.16 -39.15
C LEU A 193 -20.45 -12.57 -37.76
N LEU A 194 -21.53 -12.99 -37.09
CA LEU A 194 -21.82 -12.58 -35.72
C LEU A 194 -20.76 -13.09 -34.73
N PHE A 195 -20.29 -14.33 -34.88
CA PHE A 195 -19.19 -14.87 -34.07
C PHE A 195 -17.90 -14.05 -34.26
N LEU A 196 -17.51 -13.77 -35.51
CA LEU A 196 -16.33 -12.96 -35.81
C LEU A 196 -16.48 -11.53 -35.27
N LEU A 197 -17.67 -10.94 -35.36
CA LEU A 197 -17.96 -9.62 -34.80
C LEU A 197 -17.83 -9.60 -33.27
N CYS A 198 -18.38 -10.60 -32.58
CA CYS A 198 -18.23 -10.71 -31.12
C CYS A 198 -16.77 -10.96 -30.71
N ALA A 199 -16.05 -11.83 -31.42
CA ALA A 199 -14.63 -12.08 -31.18
C ALA A 199 -13.78 -10.81 -31.40
N ALA A 200 -14.04 -10.06 -32.48
CA ALA A 200 -13.39 -8.78 -32.75
C ALA A 200 -13.73 -7.73 -31.68
N ALA A 201 -14.97 -7.70 -31.20
CA ALA A 201 -15.38 -6.82 -30.10
C ALA A 201 -14.65 -7.17 -28.79
N ILE A 202 -14.55 -8.46 -28.44
CA ILE A 202 -13.78 -8.94 -27.27
C ILE A 202 -12.31 -8.49 -27.39
N PHE A 203 -11.68 -8.76 -28.53
CA PHE A 203 -10.30 -8.37 -28.77
C PHE A 203 -10.12 -6.85 -28.65
N THR A 204 -11.03 -6.07 -29.21
CA THR A 204 -11.01 -4.60 -29.15
C THR A 204 -11.14 -4.10 -27.71
N VAL A 205 -12.01 -4.68 -26.90
CA VAL A 205 -12.17 -4.33 -25.47
C VAL A 205 -10.89 -4.62 -24.69
N LEU A 206 -10.26 -5.77 -24.91
CA LEU A 206 -8.99 -6.13 -24.26
C LEU A 206 -7.84 -5.22 -24.72
N LEU A 207 -7.79 -4.91 -26.02
CA LEU A 207 -6.80 -4.00 -26.59
C LEU A 207 -6.92 -2.61 -25.98
N LEU A 208 -8.14 -2.08 -25.92
CA LEU A 208 -8.44 -0.78 -25.32
C LEU A 208 -8.09 -0.76 -23.84
N ASP A 209 -8.43 -1.81 -23.08
CA ASP A 209 -8.10 -1.93 -21.67
C ASP A 209 -6.59 -1.87 -21.41
N LYS A 210 -5.79 -2.62 -22.18
CA LYS A 210 -4.32 -2.59 -22.06
C LYS A 210 -3.74 -1.24 -22.47
N TRP A 211 -4.24 -0.64 -23.53
CA TRP A 211 -3.82 0.70 -23.96
C TRP A 211 -4.12 1.77 -22.91
N VAL A 212 -5.34 1.81 -22.38
CA VAL A 212 -5.73 2.75 -21.31
C VAL A 212 -4.89 2.51 -20.05
N THR A 213 -4.62 1.25 -19.69
CA THR A 213 -3.77 0.91 -18.53
C THR A 213 -2.37 1.46 -18.68
N ARG A 214 -1.71 1.18 -19.81
CA ARG A 214 -0.34 1.66 -20.05
C ARG A 214 -0.29 3.17 -20.24
N TYR A 215 -1.34 3.78 -20.79
CA TYR A 215 -1.45 5.23 -20.87
C TYR A 215 -1.49 5.87 -19.48
N LEU A 216 -2.36 5.38 -18.58
CA LEU A 216 -2.46 5.90 -17.20
C LEU A 216 -1.15 5.74 -16.42
N ILE A 217 -0.42 4.63 -16.62
CA ILE A 217 0.90 4.40 -16.01
C ILE A 217 1.95 5.35 -16.60
N ALA A 218 1.97 5.52 -17.93
CA ALA A 218 2.96 6.35 -18.62
C ALA A 218 2.72 7.86 -18.42
N GLU A 219 1.47 8.28 -18.27
CA GLU A 219 1.06 9.67 -18.00
C GLU A 219 1.55 10.12 -16.63
N ASP A 220 1.34 9.29 -15.60
CA ASP A 220 1.86 9.55 -14.25
C ASP A 220 3.40 9.63 -14.23
N GLY A 221 4.07 8.78 -15.02
CA GLY A 221 5.51 8.84 -15.22
C GLY A 221 6.02 10.03 -16.06
N GLY A 222 5.14 10.89 -16.57
CA GLY A 222 5.48 12.04 -17.42
C GLY A 222 5.98 11.67 -18.83
N ARG A 223 5.69 10.47 -19.31
CA ARG A 223 6.24 9.88 -20.56
C ARG A 223 5.18 9.65 -21.64
N ALA A 224 3.90 9.93 -21.37
CA ALA A 224 2.84 9.74 -22.35
C ALA A 224 2.97 10.71 -23.53
N LYS A 225 3.02 10.17 -24.76
CA LYS A 225 2.79 10.94 -25.98
C LYS A 225 1.28 11.00 -26.26
N SER A 226 0.81 12.16 -26.71
CA SER A 226 -0.60 12.49 -26.95
C SER A 226 -1.25 11.55 -27.97
N ASN A 227 -1.95 10.51 -27.48
CA ASN A 227 -2.99 9.83 -28.23
C ASN A 227 -4.34 10.36 -27.73
N SER A 228 -4.97 11.27 -28.50
CA SER A 228 -6.16 12.02 -28.06
C SER A 228 -7.36 11.13 -27.67
N LEU A 229 -7.55 9.99 -28.36
CA LEU A 229 -8.66 9.07 -28.07
C LEU A 229 -8.47 8.30 -26.75
N VAL A 230 -7.29 7.72 -26.53
CA VAL A 230 -7.00 6.95 -25.31
C VAL A 230 -6.92 7.89 -24.11
N GLY A 231 -6.30 9.06 -24.28
CA GLY A 231 -6.28 10.12 -23.28
C GLY A 231 -7.69 10.57 -22.90
N GLY A 232 -8.57 10.84 -23.86
CA GLY A 232 -9.95 11.23 -23.57
C GLY A 232 -10.74 10.17 -22.77
N ILE A 233 -10.51 8.88 -23.03
CA ILE A 233 -11.13 7.79 -22.25
C ILE A 233 -10.54 7.73 -20.83
N ALA A 234 -9.21 7.84 -20.70
CA ALA A 234 -8.52 7.88 -19.43
C ALA A 234 -9.00 9.07 -18.56
N ASP A 235 -9.07 10.26 -19.14
CA ASP A 235 -9.57 11.48 -18.48
C ASP A 235 -11.03 11.34 -18.06
N SER A 236 -11.88 10.76 -18.91
CA SER A 236 -13.28 10.50 -18.57
C SER A 236 -13.41 9.55 -17.37
N LEU A 237 -12.56 8.52 -17.30
CA LEU A 237 -12.51 7.60 -16.16
C LEU A 237 -12.06 8.33 -14.88
N LEU A 238 -10.98 9.10 -14.95
CA LEU A 238 -10.43 9.86 -13.81
C LEU A 238 -11.41 10.92 -13.32
N ASN A 239 -11.97 11.73 -14.22
CA ASN A 239 -12.96 12.76 -13.87
C ASN A 239 -14.22 12.15 -13.27
N GLY A 240 -14.70 11.05 -13.84
CA GLY A 240 -15.85 10.35 -13.28
C GLY A 240 -15.58 9.73 -11.91
N VAL A 241 -14.33 9.39 -11.57
CA VAL A 241 -13.93 8.96 -10.23
C VAL A 241 -13.86 10.16 -9.29
N ARG A 242 -13.19 11.24 -9.69
CA ARG A 242 -13.08 12.48 -8.90
C ARG A 242 -14.46 13.05 -8.56
N ASN A 243 -15.40 13.04 -9.49
CA ASN A 243 -16.76 13.52 -9.24
C ASN A 243 -17.53 12.62 -8.25
N ARG A 244 -17.27 11.31 -8.24
CA ARG A 244 -17.97 10.36 -7.35
C ARG A 244 -17.37 10.30 -5.96
N TYR A 245 -16.05 10.44 -5.85
CA TYR A 245 -15.29 10.27 -4.61
C TYR A 245 -14.63 11.57 -4.13
N GLY A 246 -15.11 12.73 -4.61
CA GLY A 246 -14.51 14.04 -4.36
C GLY A 246 -14.35 14.33 -2.86
N ASP A 247 -15.38 14.04 -2.06
CA ASP A 247 -15.34 14.26 -0.60
C ASP A 247 -14.25 13.42 0.08
N LEU A 248 -14.13 12.14 -0.30
CA LEU A 248 -13.08 11.26 0.22
C LEU A 248 -11.69 11.72 -0.20
N LEU A 249 -11.51 12.06 -1.48
CA LEU A 249 -10.23 12.55 -1.99
C LEU A 249 -9.82 13.87 -1.33
N THR A 250 -10.79 14.74 -1.05
CA THR A 250 -10.59 15.99 -0.30
C THR A 250 -10.23 15.72 1.16
N ALA A 251 -10.86 14.72 1.79
CA ALA A 251 -10.50 14.32 3.16
C ALA A 251 -9.07 13.75 3.22
N VAL A 252 -8.66 12.96 2.22
CA VAL A 252 -7.29 12.44 2.10
C VAL A 252 -6.29 13.56 1.82
N SER A 253 -6.63 14.53 0.97
CA SER A 253 -5.71 15.63 0.65
C SER A 253 -5.40 16.54 1.83
N ARG A 254 -6.30 16.59 2.83
CA ARG A 254 -6.10 17.33 4.09
C ARG A 254 -5.24 16.57 5.11
N ARG A 255 -4.79 15.36 4.80
CA ARG A 255 -3.90 14.55 5.65
C ARG A 255 -2.49 14.51 5.07
N GLY A 256 -1.91 15.69 4.84
CA GLY A 256 -0.53 15.82 4.42
C GLY A 256 0.46 15.42 5.51
N ASP A 257 1.72 15.28 5.13
CA ASP A 257 2.82 14.93 6.05
C ASP A 257 3.07 16.01 7.10
N GLU A 258 2.68 17.24 6.79
CA GLU A 258 2.79 18.39 7.67
C GLU A 258 1.62 18.55 8.65
N SER A 259 0.68 17.60 8.64
CA SER A 259 -0.44 17.59 9.59
C SER A 259 0.06 17.46 11.03
N THR A 260 -0.46 18.31 11.91
CA THR A 260 -0.11 18.31 13.33
C THR A 260 -1.15 17.62 14.19
N VAL A 261 -2.24 17.12 13.60
CA VAL A 261 -3.32 16.41 14.30
C VAL A 261 -3.55 15.05 13.66
N LEU A 262 -3.36 14.00 14.45
CA LEU A 262 -3.57 12.62 14.06
C LEU A 262 -4.72 12.04 14.86
N ALA A 263 -5.82 11.70 14.20
CA ALA A 263 -6.89 10.94 14.83
C ALA A 263 -6.66 9.45 14.65
N HIS A 264 -6.85 8.69 15.72
CA HIS A 264 -6.81 7.24 15.66
C HIS A 264 -8.12 6.63 16.14
N SER A 265 -8.34 5.40 15.69
CA SER A 265 -9.44 4.55 16.15
C SER A 265 -8.89 3.15 16.41
N GLY A 266 -9.38 2.50 17.46
CA GLY A 266 -8.85 1.21 17.90
C GLY A 266 -7.54 1.35 18.68
N TRP A 267 -6.73 0.30 18.66
CA TRP A 267 -5.54 0.15 19.50
C TRP A 267 -4.33 0.98 19.04
N ASP A 268 -4.08 1.04 17.73
CA ASP A 268 -2.88 1.71 17.19
C ASP A 268 -3.08 3.23 17.17
N ALA A 269 -2.32 3.96 17.98
CA ALA A 269 -2.43 5.41 18.10
C ALA A 269 -1.70 6.18 16.98
N PHE A 270 -0.60 5.62 16.47
CA PHE A 270 0.32 6.28 15.54
C PHE A 270 0.21 5.70 14.13
N VAL A 271 -1.03 5.67 13.64
CA VAL A 271 -1.33 5.16 12.32
C VAL A 271 -0.56 5.96 11.25
N GLY A 272 0.03 5.24 10.31
CA GLY A 272 0.72 5.79 9.16
C GLY A 272 2.24 5.73 9.30
N TYR A 273 2.77 5.60 10.52
CA TYR A 273 4.21 5.67 10.76
C TYR A 273 4.94 4.32 10.67
N GLY A 274 4.23 3.23 10.38
CA GLY A 274 4.82 1.90 10.22
C GLY A 274 4.77 1.06 11.49
N GLU A 275 5.76 0.20 11.66
CA GLU A 275 5.83 -0.71 12.80
C GLU A 275 6.56 -0.07 13.97
N ARG A 276 6.07 -0.29 15.19
CA ARG A 276 6.73 0.20 16.41
C ARG A 276 7.95 -0.66 16.70
N VAL A 277 9.15 -0.10 16.51
CA VAL A 277 10.43 -0.79 16.68
C VAL A 277 11.02 -0.64 18.09
N ASN A 278 10.71 0.45 18.78
CA ASN A 278 11.16 0.69 20.15
C ASN A 278 10.15 1.54 20.92
N ALA A 279 10.02 1.31 22.23
CA ALA A 279 9.24 2.15 23.11
C ALA A 279 9.69 1.98 24.56
N TRP A 280 9.69 3.07 25.32
CA TRP A 280 9.95 3.06 26.75
C TRP A 280 9.27 4.25 27.43
N THR A 281 9.08 4.12 28.73
CA THR A 281 8.58 5.17 29.60
C THR A 281 9.51 5.30 30.80
N LEU A 282 9.76 6.53 31.23
CA LEU A 282 10.71 6.84 32.28
C LEU A 282 10.11 7.88 33.25
N PRO A 283 9.55 7.43 34.38
CA PRO A 283 9.19 8.32 35.48
C PRO A 283 10.43 8.68 36.31
N LEU A 284 10.65 9.97 36.56
CA LEU A 284 11.77 10.51 37.33
C LEU A 284 11.27 11.44 38.42
N VAL A 285 11.73 11.24 39.64
CA VAL A 285 11.49 12.16 40.74
C VAL A 285 12.53 13.28 40.67
N LEU A 286 12.07 14.51 40.49
CA LEU A 286 12.92 15.69 40.39
C LEU A 286 13.41 16.11 41.78
N GLN A 287 14.72 16.30 41.89
CA GLN A 287 15.38 16.82 43.10
C GLN A 287 16.21 18.05 42.73
N ALA A 288 16.26 19.03 43.62
CA ALA A 288 17.18 20.14 43.47
C ALA A 288 18.62 19.64 43.60
N ARG A 289 19.54 20.23 42.83
CA ARG A 289 20.97 19.90 42.90
C ARG A 289 21.57 20.26 44.25
N ALA A 290 21.09 21.34 44.86
CA ALA A 290 21.43 21.73 46.22
C ALA A 290 20.45 21.08 47.21
N ARG A 291 20.99 20.41 48.25
CA ARG A 291 20.22 19.58 49.20
C ARG A 291 19.15 20.32 50.01
N ASP A 292 19.26 21.65 50.11
CA ASP A 292 18.41 22.50 50.95
C ASP A 292 17.58 23.52 50.15
N GLU A 293 17.55 23.39 48.82
CA GLU A 293 16.74 24.26 47.95
C GLU A 293 15.48 23.55 47.47
N ASP A 294 14.38 24.29 47.36
CA ASP A 294 13.19 23.78 46.70
C ASP A 294 13.47 23.62 45.19
N PRO A 295 13.01 22.52 44.57
CA PRO A 295 13.18 22.33 43.13
C PRO A 295 12.50 23.47 42.36
N PRO A 296 13.15 24.02 41.32
CA PRO A 296 12.54 25.07 40.52
C PRO A 296 11.28 24.56 39.83
N VAL A 297 10.36 25.48 39.50
CA VAL A 297 9.18 25.12 38.71
C VAL A 297 9.62 24.76 37.29
N LEU A 298 9.31 23.55 36.86
CA LEU A 298 9.58 23.05 35.52
C LEU A 298 8.30 23.08 34.69
N ARG A 299 8.36 23.67 33.49
CA ARG A 299 7.26 23.65 32.54
C ARG A 299 7.60 22.69 31.40
N PRO A 300 6.72 21.74 31.03
CA PRO A 300 6.96 20.81 29.91
C PRO A 300 7.38 21.51 28.62
N ARG A 301 6.80 22.70 28.37
CA ARG A 301 7.07 23.54 27.19
C ARG A 301 8.53 23.94 27.05
N GLU A 302 9.22 24.22 28.16
CA GLU A 302 10.64 24.57 28.16
C GLU A 302 11.47 23.38 27.68
N LEU A 303 11.17 22.18 28.16
CA LEU A 303 11.84 20.94 27.73
C LEU A 303 11.58 20.62 26.25
N TYR A 304 10.32 20.71 25.80
CA TYR A 304 10.01 20.51 24.37
C TYR A 304 10.79 21.48 23.48
N SER A 305 10.93 22.73 23.90
CA SER A 305 11.71 23.73 23.17
C SER A 305 13.20 23.39 23.12
N ALA A 306 13.77 22.94 24.24
CA ALA A 306 15.17 22.52 24.34
C ALA A 306 15.46 21.30 23.44
N VAL A 307 14.58 20.28 23.48
CA VAL A 307 14.69 19.11 22.61
C VAL A 307 14.52 19.48 21.13
N THR A 308 13.55 20.36 20.81
CA THR A 308 13.36 20.83 19.42
C THR A 308 14.64 21.48 18.90
N GLY A 309 15.24 22.37 19.68
CA GLY A 309 16.48 23.06 19.31
C GLY A 309 17.65 22.10 19.12
N GLU A 310 17.83 21.13 20.01
CA GLU A 310 18.90 20.14 19.88
C GLU A 310 18.71 19.26 18.64
N LEU A 311 17.50 18.76 18.38
CA LEU A 311 17.22 17.93 17.20
C LEU A 311 17.39 18.74 15.90
N GLN A 312 16.95 19.99 15.86
CA GLN A 312 17.14 20.87 14.70
C GLN A 312 18.62 21.21 14.46
N SER A 313 19.45 21.27 15.51
CA SER A 313 20.89 21.49 15.37
C SER A 313 21.59 20.37 14.58
N MET A 314 20.97 19.19 14.49
CA MET A 314 21.51 18.06 13.73
C MET A 314 21.41 18.25 12.21
N TRP A 315 20.62 19.21 11.72
CA TRP A 315 20.50 19.54 10.30
C TRP A 315 21.83 19.90 9.66
N ASP A 316 22.69 20.58 10.41
CA ASP A 316 24.01 21.02 9.93
C ASP A 316 25.07 19.90 9.99
N SER A 317 24.71 18.70 10.47
CA SER A 317 25.65 17.59 10.59
C SER A 317 25.80 16.80 9.29
N ASP A 318 26.96 16.93 8.65
CA ASP A 318 27.26 16.26 7.38
C ASP A 318 27.75 14.81 7.53
N LEU A 319 28.23 14.41 8.72
CA LEU A 319 28.96 13.14 8.91
C LEU A 319 28.23 12.12 9.80
N LEU A 320 27.17 12.52 10.51
CA LEU A 320 26.45 11.62 11.42
C LEU A 320 25.55 10.61 10.70
N ALA A 321 25.15 10.89 9.45
CA ALA A 321 24.38 9.98 8.62
C ALA A 321 24.88 9.98 7.17
N PRO A 322 24.99 8.81 6.52
CA PRO A 322 25.33 8.69 5.11
C PRO A 322 24.40 9.55 4.25
N GLY A 323 24.96 10.20 3.23
CA GLY A 323 24.18 11.02 2.29
C GLY A 323 23.52 12.25 2.92
N ARG A 324 24.01 12.74 4.07
CA ARG A 324 23.53 13.96 4.75
C ARG A 324 22.02 13.92 5.03
N ARG A 325 21.47 12.74 5.30
CA ARG A 325 20.02 12.51 5.45
C ARG A 325 19.40 13.28 6.62
N LEU A 326 20.19 13.66 7.61
CA LEU A 326 19.74 14.52 8.71
C LEU A 326 19.33 15.91 8.25
N ARG A 327 19.77 16.40 7.08
CA ARG A 327 19.25 17.65 6.49
C ARG A 327 17.74 17.59 6.21
N GLY A 328 17.20 16.39 5.99
CA GLY A 328 15.77 16.14 5.80
C GLY A 328 15.04 15.73 7.09
N LEU A 329 15.69 15.85 8.27
CA LEU A 329 15.03 15.60 9.55
C LEU A 329 13.89 16.61 9.73
N THR A 330 12.68 16.14 9.99
CA THR A 330 11.55 17.01 10.33
C THR A 330 11.27 16.90 11.81
N VAL A 331 11.05 18.04 12.48
CA VAL A 331 10.67 18.10 13.89
C VAL A 331 9.42 18.97 14.01
N SER A 332 8.32 18.43 14.50
CA SER A 332 7.04 19.12 14.57
C SER A 332 6.19 18.65 15.74
N PRO A 333 5.27 19.47 16.26
CA PRO A 333 4.26 19.00 17.22
C PRO A 333 3.27 18.05 16.53
N LEU A 334 2.79 17.07 17.27
CA LEU A 334 1.78 16.09 16.86
C LEU A 334 0.79 15.86 17.99
N LEU A 335 -0.46 16.28 17.78
CA LEU A 335 -1.58 16.00 18.66
C LEU A 335 -2.24 14.69 18.24
N VAL A 336 -2.18 13.68 19.10
CA VAL A 336 -2.81 12.39 18.87
C VAL A 336 -4.15 12.36 19.59
N VAL A 337 -5.22 12.20 18.82
CA VAL A 337 -6.61 12.33 19.27
C VAL A 337 -7.33 11.00 19.12
N ASN A 338 -7.97 10.54 20.20
CA ASN A 338 -8.86 9.40 20.12
C ASN A 338 -10.18 9.81 19.44
N ALA A 339 -10.45 9.29 18.24
CA ALA A 339 -11.62 9.67 17.45
C ALA A 339 -12.95 9.28 18.13
N GLY A 340 -12.97 8.23 18.94
CA GLY A 340 -14.14 7.84 19.74
C GLY A 340 -14.46 8.88 20.81
N ALA A 341 -13.48 9.17 21.65
CA ALA A 341 -13.60 10.12 22.75
C ALA A 341 -13.81 11.57 22.27
N LEU A 342 -13.26 11.95 21.11
CA LEU A 342 -13.53 13.26 20.49
C LEU A 342 -15.03 13.45 20.19
N ARG A 343 -15.73 12.40 19.75
CA ARG A 343 -17.18 12.47 19.48
C ARG A 343 -17.97 12.63 20.77
N GLU A 344 -17.57 11.93 21.83
CA GLU A 344 -18.21 12.04 23.15
C GLU A 344 -17.99 13.44 23.76
N ASN A 345 -16.80 14.00 23.56
CA ASN A 345 -16.41 15.30 24.10
C ASN A 345 -16.65 16.48 23.12
N ARG A 346 -17.42 16.29 22.05
CA ARG A 346 -17.57 17.27 20.94
C ARG A 346 -18.02 18.66 21.38
N ASN A 347 -18.73 18.76 22.50
CA ASN A 347 -19.26 20.03 23.04
C ASN A 347 -18.22 20.82 23.87
N THR A 348 -17.11 20.20 24.26
CA THR A 348 -16.04 20.87 25.02
C THR A 348 -15.39 21.98 24.18
N SER A 349 -14.82 22.99 24.84
CA SER A 349 -14.04 24.04 24.18
C SER A 349 -12.84 23.46 23.42
N THR A 350 -12.19 22.44 24.00
CA THR A 350 -11.02 21.78 23.42
C THR A 350 -11.37 21.01 22.14
N ALA A 351 -12.45 20.22 22.13
CA ALA A 351 -12.89 19.54 20.93
C ALA A 351 -13.28 20.53 19.82
N ARG A 352 -13.93 21.65 20.17
CA ARG A 352 -14.27 22.70 19.19
C ARG A 352 -13.04 23.36 18.58
N ALA A 353 -11.94 23.50 19.31
CA ALA A 353 -10.68 24.03 18.78
C ALA A 353 -9.99 23.07 17.79
N LEU A 354 -10.24 21.76 17.91
CA LEU A 354 -9.69 20.74 17.03
C LEU A 354 -10.58 20.45 15.80
N LEU A 355 -11.80 21.00 15.74
CA LEU A 355 -12.75 20.77 14.66
C LEU A 355 -12.90 22.03 13.80
N SER A 356 -12.91 21.85 12.47
CA SER A 356 -13.23 22.89 11.50
C SER A 356 -14.68 23.33 11.64
N ASN A 357 -14.91 24.64 11.76
CA ASN A 357 -16.27 25.21 11.82
C ASN A 357 -17.09 24.95 10.55
N GLU A 358 -16.45 24.85 9.39
CA GLU A 358 -17.13 24.68 8.09
C GLU A 358 -17.54 23.23 7.83
N THR A 359 -16.65 22.29 8.16
CA THR A 359 -16.83 20.88 7.78
C THR A 359 -17.18 19.99 8.97
N GLY A 360 -16.96 20.46 10.20
CA GLY A 360 -17.14 19.67 11.42
C GLY A 360 -16.17 18.50 11.57
N LEU A 361 -15.15 18.43 10.69
CA LEU A 361 -14.05 17.46 10.67
C LEU A 361 -12.84 18.01 11.42
N LEU A 362 -11.91 17.13 11.77
CA LEU A 362 -10.64 17.54 12.39
C LEU A 362 -9.82 18.50 11.52
N VAL A 363 -9.22 19.49 12.16
CA VAL A 363 -8.26 20.40 11.51
C VAL A 363 -6.96 19.67 11.19
N GLU A 364 -6.31 20.06 10.09
CA GLU A 364 -5.00 19.52 9.71
C GLU A 364 -3.88 20.09 10.59
N ARG A 365 -3.98 21.38 10.89
CA ARG A 365 -3.02 22.14 11.69
C ARG A 365 -3.74 22.89 12.79
N THR A 366 -3.13 22.85 13.97
CA THR A 366 -3.58 23.59 15.15
C THR A 366 -2.70 24.81 15.35
N ASP A 367 -3.28 25.88 15.88
CA ASP A 367 -2.54 27.08 16.26
C ASP A 367 -1.62 26.80 17.47
N ALA A 368 -0.60 27.64 17.61
CA ALA A 368 0.36 27.50 18.70
C ALA A 368 -0.30 27.69 20.07
N GLU A 369 -1.33 28.54 20.20
CA GLU A 369 -2.00 28.79 21.47
C GLU A 369 -2.77 27.55 21.95
N THR A 370 -3.59 26.94 21.08
CA THR A 370 -4.30 25.69 21.41
C THR A 370 -3.33 24.56 21.71
N THR A 371 -2.23 24.43 20.96
CA THR A 371 -1.20 23.41 21.22
C THR A 371 -0.57 23.61 22.61
N ASN A 372 -0.20 24.85 22.95
CA ASN A 372 0.36 25.17 24.26
C ASN A 372 -0.62 24.88 25.39
N ARG A 373 -1.91 25.20 25.21
CA ARG A 373 -2.95 24.89 26.19
C ARG A 373 -3.09 23.38 26.42
N LEU A 374 -3.04 22.58 25.35
CA LEU A 374 -3.12 21.12 25.43
C LEU A 374 -1.90 20.48 26.09
N ILE A 375 -0.71 21.07 25.94
CA ILE A 375 0.50 20.63 26.66
C ILE A 375 0.32 20.86 28.17
N ASP A 376 -0.33 21.95 28.57
CA ASP A 376 -0.50 22.32 29.98
C ASP A 376 -1.71 21.59 30.64
N GLU A 377 -2.77 21.27 29.88
CA GLU A 377 -3.98 20.58 30.37
C GLU A 377 -3.86 19.04 30.46
N ASP A 378 -2.96 18.43 29.69
CA ASP A 378 -2.67 16.98 29.62
C ASP A 378 -3.91 16.05 29.66
N LEU A 379 -4.76 16.16 28.63
CA LEU A 379 -6.02 15.41 28.55
C LEU A 379 -5.81 13.95 28.12
N GLU A 380 -6.51 13.01 28.75
CA GLU A 380 -6.37 11.57 28.41
C GLU A 380 -6.69 11.24 26.94
N TRP A 381 -7.64 11.95 26.33
CA TRP A 381 -8.14 11.69 24.98
C TRP A 381 -7.44 12.53 23.89
N VAL A 382 -6.57 13.47 24.27
CA VAL A 382 -5.71 14.27 23.37
C VAL A 382 -4.32 14.40 23.98
N ARG A 383 -3.34 13.74 23.37
CA ARG A 383 -1.96 13.79 23.85
C ARG A 383 -1.05 14.53 22.88
N HIS A 384 -0.21 15.39 23.41
CA HIS A 384 0.83 16.06 22.64
C HIS A 384 2.09 15.18 22.55
N PHE A 385 2.61 15.01 21.35
CA PHE A 385 3.92 14.41 21.11
C PHE A 385 4.75 15.38 20.27
N GLN A 386 6.05 15.45 20.53
CA GLN A 386 7.00 15.96 19.57
C GLN A 386 7.35 14.83 18.61
N ARG A 387 6.98 15.02 17.34
CA ARG A 387 7.33 14.11 16.26
C ARG A 387 8.68 14.52 15.68
N SER A 388 9.60 13.57 15.59
CA SER A 388 10.79 13.71 14.74
C SER A 388 10.78 12.64 13.65
N SER A 389 11.20 12.95 12.42
CA SER A 389 11.16 11.97 11.32
C SER A 389 12.29 12.17 10.32
N VAL A 390 12.95 11.06 9.94
CA VAL A 390 14.07 11.02 8.99
C VAL A 390 13.75 10.03 7.88
N ALA A 391 13.65 10.55 6.66
CA ALA A 391 13.54 9.73 5.46
C ALA A 391 14.93 9.33 4.95
N SER A 392 15.12 8.05 4.65
CA SER A 392 16.38 7.51 4.13
C SER A 392 16.13 6.62 2.91
N TRP A 393 17.20 6.31 2.17
CA TRP A 393 17.13 5.48 0.96
C TRP A 393 16.10 5.99 -0.06
N ASN A 394 16.17 7.27 -0.43
CA ASN A 394 15.24 7.90 -1.39
C ASN A 394 13.79 7.82 -0.93
N SER A 395 13.58 8.08 0.36
CA SER A 395 12.29 7.99 1.02
C SER A 395 11.69 6.58 0.98
N GLU A 396 12.45 5.52 0.69
CA GLU A 396 11.95 4.15 0.80
C GLU A 396 11.72 3.76 2.26
N GLN A 397 12.57 4.22 3.18
CA GLN A 397 12.47 3.96 4.60
C GLN A 397 12.27 5.27 5.37
N LEU A 398 11.35 5.28 6.32
CA LEU A 398 11.09 6.42 7.19
C LEU A 398 11.18 5.96 8.65
N VAL A 399 12.07 6.61 9.42
CA VAL A 399 12.15 6.43 10.87
C VAL A 399 11.48 7.63 11.51
N SER A 400 10.50 7.37 12.38
CA SER A 400 9.75 8.41 13.09
C SER A 400 9.77 8.15 14.58
N THR A 401 9.96 9.19 15.38
CA THR A 401 9.89 9.11 16.83
C THR A 401 8.82 10.05 17.36
N MET A 402 8.14 9.64 18.42
CA MET A 402 7.13 10.40 19.12
C MET A 402 7.53 10.47 20.57
N PHE A 403 7.92 11.66 20.99
CA PHE A 403 8.37 11.94 22.34
C PHE A 403 7.31 12.76 23.09
N ASN A 404 6.88 12.27 24.24
CA ASN A 404 5.95 12.96 25.13
C ASN A 404 6.63 13.22 26.48
N ILE A 405 6.30 14.38 27.04
CA ILE A 405 6.72 14.85 28.34
C ILE A 405 5.45 15.18 29.12
N GLY A 406 5.22 14.47 30.22
CA GLY A 406 4.33 14.87 31.30
C GLY A 406 5.15 15.41 32.46
N CYS A 407 4.71 16.49 33.09
CA CYS A 407 5.37 17.01 34.28
C CYS A 407 4.34 17.36 35.34
N ASP A 408 4.53 16.84 36.54
CA ASP A 408 3.87 17.29 37.76
C ASP A 408 4.92 17.94 38.68
N ASN A 409 4.49 18.57 39.78
CA ASN A 409 5.32 19.37 40.69
C ASN A 409 6.67 18.75 41.09
N ARG A 410 6.76 17.41 41.17
CA ARG A 410 7.98 16.69 41.57
C ARG A 410 8.33 15.50 40.68
N THR A 411 7.54 15.23 39.65
CA THR A 411 7.71 14.02 38.84
C THR A 411 7.70 14.39 37.37
N LEU A 412 8.78 14.05 36.68
CA LEU A 412 8.90 14.12 35.24
C LEU A 412 8.59 12.75 34.65
N TYR A 413 7.63 12.70 33.75
CA TYR A 413 7.28 11.50 33.00
C TYR A 413 7.72 11.67 31.55
N LEU A 414 8.63 10.82 31.10
CA LEU A 414 9.09 10.80 29.71
C LEU A 414 8.53 9.57 29.03
N GLU A 415 7.96 9.74 27.85
CA GLU A 415 7.47 8.65 27.00
C GLU A 415 8.10 8.77 25.62
N TRP A 416 8.66 7.67 25.14
CA TRP A 416 9.29 7.58 23.83
C TRP A 416 8.70 6.40 23.06
N ASN A 417 8.33 6.68 21.81
CA ASN A 417 7.94 5.66 20.86
C ASN A 417 8.71 5.89 19.55
N ALA A 418 9.31 4.85 18.99
CA ALA A 418 9.97 4.88 17.69
C ALA A 418 9.28 3.90 16.73
N TYR A 419 9.05 4.37 15.51
CA TYR A 419 8.41 3.66 14.43
C TYR A 419 9.33 3.61 13.22
N CYS A 420 9.28 2.49 12.50
CA CYS A 420 9.94 2.31 11.22
C CYS A 420 8.89 1.93 10.18
N LEU A 421 8.77 2.77 9.16
CA LEU A 421 8.05 2.43 7.94
C LEU A 421 9.05 1.80 6.98
N TYR A 422 8.99 0.47 6.89
CA TYR A 422 9.87 -0.32 6.04
C TYR A 422 9.70 -0.02 4.55
N PRO A 423 10.71 -0.36 3.74
CA PRO A 423 10.65 -0.24 2.30
C PRO A 423 9.45 -0.95 1.71
N MET A 424 8.98 -0.46 0.56
CA MET A 424 7.91 -1.12 -0.17
C MET A 424 8.33 -2.53 -0.57
N ALA A 425 7.45 -3.50 -0.32
CA ALA A 425 7.70 -4.89 -0.63
C ALA A 425 8.04 -5.05 -2.12
N THR A 426 9.04 -5.89 -2.43
CA THR A 426 9.56 -6.07 -3.80
C THR A 426 8.47 -6.42 -4.81
N ARG A 427 7.42 -7.13 -4.37
CA ARG A 427 6.25 -7.45 -5.20
C ARG A 427 5.48 -6.21 -5.70
N TYR A 428 5.62 -5.05 -5.08
CA TYR A 428 4.96 -3.81 -5.47
C TYR A 428 5.92 -2.80 -6.13
N ARG A 429 7.25 -3.06 -6.10
CA ARG A 429 8.25 -2.33 -6.90
C ARG A 429 8.15 -2.77 -8.36
N LEU A 430 7.16 -2.24 -9.07
CA LEU A 430 6.95 -2.49 -10.49
C LEU A 430 7.34 -1.25 -11.29
N ASP A 431 8.20 -1.40 -12.29
CA ASP A 431 8.66 -0.28 -13.08
C ASP A 431 7.50 0.40 -13.82
N GLY A 432 7.30 1.69 -13.56
CA GLY A 432 6.37 2.53 -14.32
C GLY A 432 6.85 2.84 -15.76
N ALA A 433 7.95 2.24 -16.19
CA ALA A 433 8.48 2.33 -17.55
C ALA A 433 7.82 1.31 -18.50
N ALA A 434 6.50 1.14 -18.40
CA ALA A 434 5.76 0.40 -19.39
C ALA A 434 5.82 1.17 -20.72
N GLU A 435 6.79 0.86 -21.56
CA GLU A 435 6.86 1.42 -22.91
C GLU A 435 5.53 1.17 -23.62
N LEU A 436 4.95 2.25 -24.17
CA LEU A 436 3.79 2.21 -25.07
C LEU A 436 4.22 1.62 -26.42
N SER A 437 4.77 0.41 -26.41
CA SER A 437 5.10 -0.36 -27.61
C SER A 437 3.85 -1.10 -28.08
N GLY A 438 3.36 -0.75 -29.28
CA GLY A 438 2.18 -1.35 -29.88
C GLY A 438 2.30 -2.88 -30.02
N GLU A 439 3.49 -3.38 -30.34
CA GLU A 439 3.76 -4.82 -30.46
C GLU A 439 3.60 -5.56 -29.13
N ARG A 440 4.12 -4.98 -28.04
CA ARG A 440 3.98 -5.57 -26.69
C ARG A 440 2.53 -5.53 -26.22
N VAL A 441 1.80 -4.44 -26.50
CA VAL A 441 0.38 -4.36 -26.15
C VAL A 441 -0.42 -5.40 -26.95
N PHE A 442 -0.20 -5.48 -28.25
CA PHE A 442 -0.91 -6.41 -29.12
C PHE A 442 -0.63 -7.87 -28.76
N SER A 443 0.62 -8.26 -28.53
CA SER A 443 1.00 -9.62 -28.14
C SER A 443 0.42 -10.01 -26.77
N ALA A 444 0.47 -9.09 -25.79
CA ALA A 444 -0.17 -9.31 -24.50
C ALA A 444 -1.70 -9.43 -24.64
N THR A 445 -2.35 -8.59 -25.47
CA THR A 445 -3.79 -8.67 -25.74
C THR A 445 -4.14 -9.99 -26.41
N LEU A 446 -3.36 -10.43 -27.39
CA LEU A 446 -3.55 -11.70 -28.08
C LEU A 446 -3.44 -12.88 -27.10
N LEU A 447 -2.45 -12.85 -26.21
CA LEU A 447 -2.29 -13.85 -25.17
C LEU A 447 -3.49 -13.86 -24.20
N GLU A 448 -3.94 -12.70 -23.73
CA GLU A 448 -5.12 -12.60 -22.85
C GLU A 448 -6.41 -13.03 -23.56
N PHE A 449 -6.57 -12.69 -24.84
CA PHE A 449 -7.68 -13.12 -25.68
C PHE A 449 -7.76 -14.64 -25.74
N PHE A 450 -6.62 -15.32 -25.94
CA PHE A 450 -6.59 -16.77 -25.85
C PHE A 450 -6.87 -17.24 -24.41
N GLN A 451 -6.28 -16.65 -23.38
CA GLN A 451 -6.52 -17.10 -22.00
C GLN A 451 -7.91 -16.76 -21.43
N LEU A 452 -8.74 -16.01 -22.16
CA LEU A 452 -9.99 -15.44 -21.66
C LEU A 452 -10.92 -16.51 -21.10
N LEU A 453 -11.08 -17.65 -21.79
CA LEU A 453 -11.97 -18.73 -21.35
C LEU A 453 -11.56 -19.31 -20.00
N GLY A 454 -10.25 -19.46 -19.75
CA GLY A 454 -9.72 -19.90 -18.46
C GLY A 454 -9.89 -18.86 -17.35
N SER A 455 -10.01 -17.57 -17.71
CA SER A 455 -10.21 -16.47 -16.76
C SER A 455 -11.68 -16.21 -16.38
N LEU A 456 -12.64 -16.83 -17.08
CA LEU A 456 -14.09 -16.61 -16.89
C LEU A 456 -14.55 -16.91 -15.46
N SER A 457 -14.07 -18.02 -14.87
CA SER A 457 -14.43 -18.43 -13.52
C SER A 457 -14.00 -17.40 -12.47
N TRP A 458 -12.80 -16.83 -12.64
CA TRP A 458 -12.30 -15.76 -11.78
C TRP A 458 -13.07 -14.45 -11.99
N ARG A 459 -13.32 -14.03 -13.24
CA ARG A 459 -14.12 -12.82 -13.56
C ARG A 459 -15.56 -12.93 -13.05
N TRP A 460 -16.13 -14.13 -13.09
CA TRP A 460 -17.44 -14.41 -12.49
C TRP A 460 -17.39 -14.27 -10.97
N ASN A 461 -16.37 -14.84 -10.33
CA ASN A 461 -16.21 -14.75 -8.87
C ASN A 461 -15.92 -13.33 -8.38
N THR A 462 -15.17 -12.50 -9.12
CA THR A 462 -14.93 -11.09 -8.76
C THR A 462 -16.20 -10.24 -8.85
N LEU A 463 -17.06 -10.50 -9.85
CA LEU A 463 -18.38 -9.89 -9.92
C LEU A 463 -19.29 -10.38 -8.80
N PHE A 464 -19.35 -11.69 -8.55
CA PHE A 464 -20.20 -12.26 -7.52
C PHE A 464 -19.79 -11.80 -6.11
N ARG A 465 -18.48 -11.73 -5.82
CA ARG A 465 -17.95 -11.11 -4.60
C ARG A 465 -18.26 -9.63 -4.48
N SER A 466 -18.44 -8.91 -5.58
CA SER A 466 -18.92 -7.52 -5.50
C SER A 466 -20.38 -7.42 -5.05
N PHE A 467 -21.18 -8.48 -5.25
CA PHE A 467 -22.57 -8.57 -4.77
C PHE A 467 -22.66 -9.12 -3.35
N VAL A 468 -21.86 -10.14 -3.04
CA VAL A 468 -21.69 -10.66 -1.68
C VAL A 468 -20.74 -9.73 -0.96
N ARG A 469 -21.26 -8.61 -0.43
CA ARG A 469 -20.55 -7.86 0.60
C ARG A 469 -20.28 -8.85 1.73
N ASP A 470 -19.02 -9.23 1.93
CA ASP A 470 -18.63 -9.76 3.22
C ASP A 470 -18.99 -8.67 4.24
N PRO A 471 -19.91 -8.93 5.19
CA PRO A 471 -20.06 -8.07 6.34
C PRO A 471 -18.77 -8.26 7.16
N VAL A 472 -17.70 -7.58 6.75
CA VAL A 472 -16.55 -7.45 7.62
C VAL A 472 -17.05 -6.58 8.76
N SER A 473 -17.32 -7.24 9.88
CA SER A 473 -17.62 -6.63 11.16
C SER A 473 -16.67 -5.45 11.35
N GLY A 474 -17.24 -4.26 11.55
CA GLY A 474 -16.53 -3.03 11.86
C GLY A 474 -15.91 -3.11 13.24
N ASP A 475 -14.98 -4.03 13.42
CA ASP A 475 -14.34 -4.32 14.68
C ASP A 475 -12.94 -3.69 14.65
N GLY A 476 -12.85 -2.47 15.19
CA GLY A 476 -11.63 -1.86 15.74
C GLY A 476 -10.36 -1.78 14.89
N ARG A 477 -10.38 -2.15 13.60
CA ARG A 477 -9.17 -2.19 12.78
C ARG A 477 -8.79 -0.77 12.39
N SER A 478 -7.63 -0.34 12.90
CA SER A 478 -6.94 0.87 12.50
C SER A 478 -6.80 0.90 10.97
N VAL A 479 -7.26 2.00 10.36
CA VAL A 479 -6.98 2.33 8.96
C VAL A 479 -5.46 2.34 8.81
N ARG A 480 -4.87 1.92 7.69
CA ARG A 480 -3.41 2.02 7.47
C ARG A 480 -3.08 2.99 6.35
N SER A 481 -1.92 3.65 6.39
CA SER A 481 -1.49 4.45 5.24
C SER A 481 -1.24 3.55 4.02
N ILE A 482 -1.31 4.11 2.81
CA ILE A 482 -0.98 3.36 1.58
C ILE A 482 0.43 2.77 1.69
N ARG A 483 1.38 3.48 2.30
CA ARG A 483 2.73 2.97 2.51
C ARG A 483 2.78 1.79 3.47
N GLU A 484 2.07 1.83 4.58
CA GLU A 484 1.96 0.69 5.50
C GLU A 484 1.31 -0.54 4.84
N LEU A 485 0.38 -0.33 3.89
CA LEU A 485 -0.25 -1.44 3.17
C LEU A 485 0.69 -2.15 2.20
N VAL A 486 1.70 -1.44 1.69
CA VAL A 486 2.69 -1.97 0.73
C VAL A 486 4.06 -2.24 1.32
N ALA A 487 4.33 -1.78 2.55
CA ALA A 487 5.57 -2.02 3.27
C ALA A 487 5.87 -3.52 3.34
N ASP A 488 7.15 -3.84 3.26
CA ASP A 488 7.65 -5.16 3.61
C ASP A 488 7.73 -5.31 5.14
N GLU A 489 7.99 -6.53 5.60
CA GLU A 489 8.16 -6.79 7.04
C GLU A 489 9.58 -6.48 7.54
N HIS A 490 10.55 -6.36 6.62
CA HIS A 490 11.96 -6.15 6.95
C HIS A 490 12.62 -5.22 5.92
N CYS A 491 13.79 -4.68 6.27
CA CYS A 491 14.65 -3.93 5.34
C CYS A 491 15.11 -4.80 4.17
N ALA A 492 15.36 -4.19 3.00
CA ALA A 492 15.77 -4.94 1.81
C ALA A 492 17.22 -5.43 1.89
N ASN A 493 18.05 -4.77 2.68
CA ASN A 493 19.44 -5.12 2.92
C ASN A 493 19.90 -4.69 4.32
N GLU A 494 21.03 -5.23 4.78
CA GLU A 494 21.59 -4.99 6.12
C GLU A 494 21.99 -3.54 6.35
N PHE A 495 22.54 -2.84 5.35
CA PHE A 495 22.92 -1.43 5.49
C PHE A 495 21.70 -0.54 5.73
N GLN A 496 20.58 -0.83 5.08
CA GLN A 496 19.32 -0.14 5.27
C GLN A 496 18.76 -0.37 6.69
N ASP A 497 18.96 -1.57 7.23
CA ASP A 497 18.61 -1.89 8.61
C ASP A 497 19.49 -1.10 9.60
N LEU A 498 20.81 -1.18 9.45
CA LEU A 498 21.77 -0.47 10.29
C LEU A 498 21.61 1.05 10.22
N ASP A 499 21.26 1.61 9.07
CA ASP A 499 20.99 3.04 8.93
C ASP A 499 19.69 3.44 9.66
N GLY A 500 18.64 2.61 9.59
CA GLY A 500 17.41 2.81 10.37
C GLY A 500 17.70 2.82 11.88
N GLN A 501 18.49 1.85 12.35
CA GLN A 501 18.93 1.78 13.74
C GLN A 501 19.75 3.01 14.14
N ARG A 502 20.71 3.43 13.29
CA ARG A 502 21.54 4.61 13.53
C ARG A 502 20.69 5.87 13.72
N HIS A 503 19.71 6.11 12.83
CA HIS A 503 18.82 7.27 12.96
C HIS A 503 18.04 7.24 14.27
N MET A 504 17.46 6.09 14.62
CA MET A 504 16.71 5.95 15.87
C MET A 504 17.58 6.23 17.10
N THR A 505 18.74 5.58 17.22
CA THR A 505 19.64 5.75 18.37
C THR A 505 20.16 7.18 18.47
N LEU A 506 20.48 7.82 17.35
CA LEU A 506 20.96 9.19 17.33
C LEU A 506 19.87 10.17 17.82
N LEU A 507 18.62 9.99 17.37
CA LEU A 507 17.49 10.81 17.82
C LEU A 507 17.22 10.60 19.32
N GLU A 508 17.24 9.34 19.79
CA GLU A 508 17.03 9.01 21.20
C GLU A 508 18.11 9.63 22.11
N GLU A 509 19.38 9.47 21.76
CA GLU A 509 20.51 10.02 22.52
C GLU A 509 20.43 11.55 22.60
N ARG A 510 20.13 12.20 21.48
CA ARG A 510 20.01 13.67 21.41
C ARG A 510 18.83 14.18 22.22
N THR A 511 17.68 13.52 22.15
CA THR A 511 16.52 13.87 22.97
C THR A 511 16.81 13.73 24.47
N LEU A 512 17.37 12.60 24.91
CA LEU A 512 17.70 12.38 26.32
C LEU A 512 18.79 13.36 26.82
N SER A 513 19.80 13.62 25.99
CA SER A 513 20.85 14.59 26.31
C SER A 513 20.30 16.01 26.44
N ALA A 514 19.39 16.43 25.55
CA ALA A 514 18.75 17.74 25.63
C ALA A 514 17.93 17.91 26.92
N VAL A 515 17.15 16.89 27.30
CA VAL A 515 16.40 16.88 28.57
C VAL A 515 17.37 17.00 29.75
N ARG A 516 18.42 16.19 29.77
CA ARG A 516 19.43 16.22 30.85
C ARG A 516 20.10 17.58 30.97
N ASN A 517 20.59 18.14 29.86
CA ASN A 517 21.29 19.41 29.85
C ASN A 517 20.37 20.53 30.35
N HIS A 518 19.12 20.56 29.89
CA HIS A 518 18.15 21.55 30.33
C HIS A 518 17.82 21.43 31.83
N LEU A 519 17.64 20.21 32.34
CA LEU A 519 17.44 19.97 33.77
C LEU A 519 18.64 20.44 34.60
N ALA A 520 19.87 20.14 34.15
CA ALA A 520 21.09 20.54 34.83
C ALA A 520 21.28 22.07 34.85
N GLU A 521 20.98 22.74 33.73
CA GLU A 521 21.00 24.22 33.63
C GLU A 521 19.98 24.88 34.55
N ARG A 522 18.82 24.25 34.74
CA ARG A 522 17.78 24.73 35.65
C ARG A 522 18.06 24.39 37.12
N GLY A 523 19.13 23.64 37.42
CA GLY A 523 19.56 23.34 38.79
C GLY A 523 18.98 22.06 39.39
N PHE A 524 18.49 21.13 38.55
CA PHE A 524 18.07 19.80 39.00
C PHE A 524 19.25 18.83 39.11
N ASP A 525 19.12 17.84 39.98
CA ASP A 525 19.97 16.65 39.96
C ASP A 525 19.59 15.75 38.78
N THR A 526 20.59 15.23 38.08
CA THR A 526 20.44 14.45 36.85
C THR A 526 21.09 13.08 36.91
N GLU A 527 21.68 12.69 38.06
CA GLU A 527 22.37 11.39 38.21
C GLU A 527 21.44 10.21 37.88
N GLY A 528 20.20 10.24 38.38
CA GLY A 528 19.20 9.20 38.06
C GLY A 528 18.85 9.14 36.58
N LEU A 529 18.72 10.29 35.91
CA LEU A 529 18.46 10.34 34.46
C LEU A 529 19.65 9.81 33.65
N GLU A 530 20.89 10.09 34.08
CA GLU A 530 22.09 9.58 33.42
C GLU A 530 22.21 8.05 33.51
N GLN A 531 21.95 7.50 34.69
CA GLN A 531 21.94 6.05 34.90
C GLN A 531 20.88 5.37 34.03
N HIS A 532 19.66 5.92 33.98
CA HIS A 532 18.58 5.38 33.17
C HIS A 532 18.84 5.56 31.67
N SER A 533 19.36 6.71 31.23
CA SER A 533 19.71 6.96 29.82
C SER A 533 20.72 5.94 29.30
N THR A 534 21.76 5.63 30.08
CA THR A 534 22.75 4.61 29.73
C THR A 534 22.11 3.23 29.56
N GLN A 535 21.18 2.85 30.46
CA GLN A 535 20.45 1.58 30.36
C GLN A 535 19.51 1.54 29.15
N ILE A 536 18.80 2.63 28.87
CA ILE A 536 17.89 2.75 27.74
C ILE A 536 18.65 2.60 26.42
N ILE A 537 19.71 3.39 26.21
CA ILE A 537 20.50 3.36 24.98
C ILE A 537 21.08 1.97 24.73
N ASN A 538 21.60 1.31 25.78
CA ASN A 538 22.10 -0.06 25.69
C ASN A 538 21.00 -1.05 25.28
N ASN A 539 19.79 -0.93 25.83
CA ASN A 539 18.67 -1.80 25.47
C ASN A 539 18.11 -1.52 24.08
N THR A 540 18.02 -0.25 23.66
CA THR A 540 17.57 0.15 22.33
C THR A 540 18.45 -0.47 21.23
N SER A 541 19.77 -0.50 21.45
CA SER A 541 20.70 -1.13 20.52
C SER A 541 20.44 -2.64 20.31
N ASN A 542 19.81 -3.31 21.28
CA ASN A 542 19.54 -4.75 21.25
C ASN A 542 18.14 -5.12 20.69
N ASN A 543 17.22 -4.15 20.54
CA ASN A 543 15.81 -4.44 20.23
C ASN A 543 15.43 -4.28 18.75
N PHE A 544 16.25 -3.64 17.91
CA PHE A 544 15.88 -3.26 16.53
C PHE A 544 15.66 -4.44 15.55
N ASN A 545 15.87 -5.71 15.95
CA ASN A 545 15.72 -6.86 15.04
C ASN A 545 15.31 -8.18 15.73
N ASP A 546 14.63 -8.12 16.89
CA ASP A 546 14.38 -9.30 17.74
C ASP A 546 15.68 -10.07 18.13
N SER A 547 16.83 -9.50 17.77
CA SER A 547 18.18 -10.01 17.97
C SER A 547 18.60 -9.65 19.38
N ARG A 548 18.06 -10.39 20.36
CA ARG A 548 18.52 -10.30 21.74
C ARG A 548 19.98 -10.71 21.79
N PHE A 549 20.90 -9.75 21.85
CA PHE A 549 22.28 -10.00 22.25
C PHE A 549 22.28 -10.36 23.76
N LEU A 550 21.82 -11.57 24.09
CA LEU A 550 21.92 -12.19 25.42
C LEU A 550 23.33 -12.75 25.62
N GLY A 551 24.33 -11.89 25.43
CA GLY A 551 25.67 -12.14 25.94
C GLY A 551 25.73 -11.74 27.41
N PRO A 552 26.45 -12.46 28.28
CA PRO A 552 26.73 -11.99 29.63
C PRO A 552 27.48 -10.65 29.56
N GLN A 553 26.83 -9.56 29.98
CA GLN A 553 27.44 -8.23 30.07
C GLN A 553 27.74 -7.94 31.54
N ASN A 554 28.95 -7.46 31.83
CA ASN A 554 29.37 -7.05 33.17
C ASN A 554 30.01 -5.67 33.09
N PHE A 555 29.67 -4.79 34.04
CA PHE A 555 30.20 -3.43 34.11
C PHE A 555 30.83 -3.21 35.49
N GLY A 556 32.13 -2.93 35.50
CA GLY A 556 32.95 -2.72 36.70
C GLY A 556 34.34 -3.35 36.56
N GLU A 557 35.36 -2.75 37.17
CA GLU A 557 36.79 -3.13 37.05
C GLU A 557 37.09 -4.59 37.47
N HIS A 558 36.14 -5.26 38.15
CA HIS A 558 36.28 -6.64 38.65
C HIS A 558 35.10 -7.58 38.31
N GLY A 559 34.29 -7.24 37.31
CA GLY A 559 33.15 -8.07 36.93
C GLY A 559 33.53 -9.25 36.01
N THR A 560 33.51 -10.49 36.51
CA THR A 560 33.53 -11.70 35.65
C THR A 560 32.11 -12.22 35.41
N ALA A 561 31.72 -12.38 34.15
CA ALA A 561 30.46 -13.05 33.79
C ALA A 561 30.75 -14.38 33.09
N LEU A 562 30.25 -15.47 33.68
CA LEU A 562 30.42 -16.84 33.19
C LEU A 562 29.07 -17.38 32.70
N MET A 563 29.05 -17.90 31.48
CA MET A 563 27.90 -18.60 30.92
C MET A 563 27.87 -20.03 31.47
N ALA A 564 26.84 -20.39 32.24
CA ALA A 564 26.60 -21.80 32.57
C ALA A 564 26.03 -22.49 31.32
N PRO A 565 26.61 -23.62 30.84
CA PRO A 565 26.05 -24.34 29.71
C PRO A 565 24.64 -24.83 30.06
N SER A 566 23.67 -24.55 29.19
CA SER A 566 22.30 -25.03 29.36
C SER A 566 22.31 -26.56 29.36
N ARG A 567 21.76 -27.18 30.41
CA ARG A 567 21.48 -28.61 30.40
C ARG A 567 20.38 -28.85 29.35
N GLY A 568 20.77 -29.39 28.21
CA GLY A 568 19.85 -29.83 27.17
C GLY A 568 18.79 -30.77 27.75
N SER A 569 17.53 -30.37 27.62
CA SER A 569 16.36 -31.22 27.84
C SER A 569 16.34 -32.30 26.74
N ALA A 570 16.90 -33.46 27.02
CA ALA A 570 16.65 -34.66 26.23
C ALA A 570 15.22 -35.15 26.49
N SER A 571 14.25 -34.71 25.70
CA SER A 571 12.93 -35.36 25.63
C SER A 571 13.01 -36.59 24.73
N GLY A 572 13.40 -37.71 25.32
CA GLY A 572 13.24 -39.03 24.71
C GLY A 572 11.75 -39.35 24.52
N GLY A 573 11.33 -39.52 23.27
CA GLY A 573 10.05 -40.16 22.94
C GLY A 573 10.23 -41.68 22.88
N PRO A 574 9.43 -42.50 23.59
CA PRO A 574 9.47 -43.95 23.43
C PRO A 574 8.69 -44.35 22.18
N GLY A 575 9.27 -45.24 21.38
CA GLY A 575 8.59 -45.88 20.28
C GLY A 575 7.44 -46.79 20.74
N LYS A 576 6.47 -46.98 19.84
CA LYS A 576 5.61 -48.17 19.82
C LYS A 576 5.42 -48.65 18.39
N HIS A 577 5.89 -49.87 18.16
CA HIS A 577 5.40 -50.78 17.14
C HIS A 577 3.98 -51.24 17.50
N SER A 578 3.08 -51.17 16.53
CA SER A 578 2.10 -52.22 16.17
C SER A 578 1.27 -51.74 14.99
#